data_AF-A0A832FDP5-F1
#
_entry.id   AF-A0A832FDP5-F1
#
_cell.length_a   1.000
_cell.length_b   1.000
_cell.length_c   1.000
_cell.angle_alpha   90.00
_cell.angle_beta   90.00
_cell.angle_gamma   90.00
#
_symmetry.space_group_name_H-M   'P 1'
#
loop_
_entity.id
_entity.type
_entity.pdbx_description
1 polymer ?
#
loop_
_entity_poly.entity_id
_entity_poly.type
_entity_poly.pdbx_seq_one_letter_code
_entity_poly.pdbx_strand_id
1 'polypeptide(L)'
;MIEHDAEREKKIARCIRCRSEFTADQLRGVSCCPICGDTGQPLSLEDDVIIKINWHELRLLCSFAEKWSEYLITSGQVATADNFMTIYSIIGALQEQYPYFQPLSQGGELHQFIRSGRKLH
;
A
#
# COMPACT_ATOMS: atom_id res chain seq x y z
N MET A 1 36.68 8.59 -0.10
CA MET A 1 35.97 8.98 1.15
C MET A 1 34.54 9.46 0.92
N ILE A 2 34.08 9.67 -0.33
CA ILE A 2 32.70 10.12 -0.63
C ILE A 2 31.74 8.94 -0.87
N GLU A 3 32.25 7.79 -1.35
CA GLU A 3 31.43 6.60 -1.67
C GLU A 3 30.83 5.91 -0.43
N HIS A 4 31.52 5.95 0.71
CA HIS A 4 31.08 5.28 1.93
C HIS A 4 29.85 5.93 2.60
N ASP A 5 29.66 7.23 2.41
CA ASP A 5 28.53 7.96 2.99
C ASP A 5 27.25 7.78 2.15
N ALA A 6 27.39 7.67 0.82
CA ALA A 6 26.27 7.41 -0.08
C ALA A 6 25.60 6.05 0.17
N GLU A 7 26.40 5.04 0.51
CA GLU A 7 25.89 3.68 0.76
C GLU A 7 25.16 3.57 2.11
N ARG A 8 25.52 4.41 3.08
CA ARG A 8 24.80 4.50 4.38
C ARG A 8 23.43 5.16 4.27
N GLU A 9 23.25 6.06 3.32
CA GLU A 9 21.98 6.75 3.08
C GLU A 9 21.03 5.98 2.15
N LYS A 10 21.49 4.89 1.52
CA LYS A 10 20.66 4.04 0.66
C LYS A 10 19.48 3.47 1.45
N LYS A 11 18.27 3.75 0.97
CA LYS A 11 17.05 3.10 1.44
C LYS A 11 17.06 1.65 0.94
N ILE A 12 16.80 0.70 1.84
CA ILE A 12 16.82 -0.73 1.52
C ILE A 12 15.47 -1.39 1.72
N ALA A 13 14.60 -0.78 2.53
CA ALA A 13 13.34 -1.39 2.92
C ALA A 13 12.25 -0.34 3.10
N ARG A 14 11.00 -0.78 2.94
CA ARG A 14 9.80 0.03 3.07
C ARG A 14 8.79 -0.67 3.99
N CYS A 15 8.23 0.04 4.96
CA CYS A 15 7.18 -0.54 5.81
C CYS A 15 5.95 -0.92 4.97
N ILE A 16 5.42 -2.13 5.17
CA ILE A 16 4.22 -2.60 4.46
C ILE A 16 2.98 -1.76 4.75
N ARG A 17 2.91 -1.17 5.95
CA ARG A 17 1.78 -0.38 6.44
C ARG A 17 1.93 1.12 6.17
N CYS A 18 2.88 1.80 6.82
CA CYS A 18 3.03 3.26 6.67
C CYS A 18 3.85 3.69 5.46
N ARG A 19 4.42 2.73 4.71
CA ARG A 19 5.20 2.98 3.48
C ARG A 19 6.46 3.84 3.66
N SER A 20 6.83 4.19 4.90
CA SER A 20 8.08 4.87 5.19
C SER A 20 9.28 4.01 4.77
N GLU A 21 10.30 4.64 4.22
CA GLU A 21 11.52 3.99 3.74
C GLU A 21 12.69 4.17 4.70
N PHE A 22 13.45 3.08 4.90
CA PHE A 22 14.48 2.99 5.92
C PHE A 22 15.83 2.57 5.34
N THR A 23 16.91 3.09 5.92
CA THR A 23 18.27 2.60 5.69
C THR A 23 18.57 1.40 6.59
N ALA A 24 19.66 0.68 6.30
CA ALA A 24 20.12 -0.44 7.13
C ALA A 24 20.38 -0.03 8.59
N ASP A 25 20.94 1.16 8.80
CA ASP A 25 21.22 1.67 10.16
C ASP A 25 19.95 1.98 10.94
N GLN A 26 18.91 2.51 10.27
CA GLN A 26 17.60 2.76 10.90
C GLN A 26 16.87 1.46 11.31
N LEU A 27 17.20 0.34 10.68
CA LEU A 27 16.61 -0.97 10.96
C LEU A 27 17.46 -1.85 11.90
N ARG A 28 18.63 -1.38 12.33
CA ARG A 28 19.52 -2.19 13.16
C ARG A 28 18.93 -2.37 14.57
N GLY A 29 18.59 -3.59 14.93
CA GLY A 29 18.13 -3.97 16.27
C GLY A 29 16.67 -3.62 16.58
N VAL A 30 15.89 -3.17 15.59
CA VAL A 30 14.45 -2.97 15.73
C VAL A 30 13.69 -4.21 15.26
N SER A 31 12.59 -4.54 15.94
CA SER A 31 11.70 -5.67 15.59
C SER A 31 10.38 -5.23 14.95
N CYS A 32 10.17 -3.92 14.80
CA CYS A 32 8.97 -3.33 14.21
C CYS A 32 9.32 -2.04 13.47
N CYS A 33 8.38 -1.54 12.67
CA CYS A 33 8.51 -0.27 11.96
C CYS A 33 8.74 0.88 12.97
N PRO A 34 9.86 1.64 12.85
CA PRO A 34 10.16 2.74 13.76
C PRO A 34 9.12 3.88 13.76
N ILE A 35 8.28 3.98 12.72
CA ILE A 35 7.31 5.07 12.55
C ILE A 35 5.92 4.67 13.05
N CYS A 36 5.43 3.48 12.70
CA CYS A 36 4.05 3.08 13.00
C CYS A 36 3.93 1.83 13.88
N GLY A 37 5.05 1.26 14.35
CA GLY A 37 5.07 0.11 15.25
C GLY A 37 4.66 -1.22 14.61
N ASP A 38 4.47 -1.26 13.29
CA ASP A 38 4.04 -2.46 12.57
C ASP A 38 5.10 -3.57 12.64
N THR A 39 4.69 -4.80 12.96
CA THR A 39 5.58 -5.97 13.07
C THR A 39 5.58 -6.84 11.82
N GLY A 40 4.93 -6.39 10.73
CA GLY A 40 4.92 -7.10 9.46
C GLY A 40 6.31 -7.15 8.81
N GLN A 41 6.50 -8.12 7.90
CA GLN A 41 7.73 -8.20 7.12
C GLN A 41 7.84 -6.94 6.22
N PRO A 42 8.95 -6.17 6.32
CA PRO A 42 9.14 -5.01 5.46
C PRO A 42 9.35 -5.43 4.00
N LEU A 43 8.98 -4.54 3.08
CA LEU A 43 9.19 -4.71 1.66
C LEU A 43 10.63 -4.36 1.30
N SER A 44 11.31 -5.23 0.56
CA SER A 44 12.64 -4.92 0.00
C SER A 44 12.50 -3.94 -1.17
N LEU A 45 13.32 -2.89 -1.19
CA LEU A 45 13.36 -1.97 -2.33
C LEU A 45 14.12 -2.55 -3.52
N GLU A 46 14.92 -3.61 -3.33
CA GLU A 46 15.61 -4.30 -4.42
C GLU A 46 14.64 -5.16 -5.25
N ASP A 47 13.47 -5.48 -4.68
CA ASP A 47 12.40 -6.25 -5.33
C ASP A 47 11.34 -5.35 -5.99
N ASP A 48 11.52 -4.02 -6.00
CA ASP A 48 10.57 -3.10 -6.64
C ASP A 48 10.58 -3.34 -8.18
N VAL A 49 9.41 -3.73 -8.72
CA VAL A 49 9.21 -3.98 -10.15
C VAL A 49 8.35 -2.89 -10.80
N ILE A 50 8.70 -2.50 -12.02
CA ILE A 50 7.93 -1.56 -12.83
C ILE A 50 7.12 -2.33 -13.86
N ILE A 51 5.80 -2.20 -13.79
CA ILE A 51 4.86 -2.84 -14.73
C ILE A 51 4.10 -1.74 -15.48
N LYS A 52 4.05 -1.85 -16.82
CA LYS A 52 3.23 -0.96 -17.64
C LYS A 52 1.78 -1.41 -17.58
N ILE A 53 0.95 -0.63 -16.89
CA ILE A 53 -0.50 -0.79 -16.80
C ILE A 53 -1.16 0.59 -16.96
N ASN A 54 -2.39 0.62 -17.44
CA ASN A 54 -3.19 1.85 -17.45
C ASN A 54 -4.04 1.98 -16.17
N TRP A 55 -4.65 3.15 -15.98
CA TRP A 55 -5.44 3.43 -14.78
C TRP A 55 -6.66 2.51 -14.61
N HIS A 56 -7.31 2.13 -15.71
CA HIS A 56 -8.48 1.27 -15.66
C HIS A 56 -8.10 -0.15 -15.25
N GLU A 57 -7.01 -0.69 -15.78
CA GLU A 57 -6.43 -1.98 -15.38
C GLU A 57 -6.06 -1.98 -13.89
N LEU A 58 -5.37 -0.94 -13.43
CA LEU A 58 -4.99 -0.80 -12.03
C LEU A 58 -6.22 -0.76 -11.11
N ARG A 59 -7.26 -0.01 -11.49
CA ARG A 59 -8.52 0.06 -10.75
C ARG A 59 -9.21 -1.31 -10.64
N LEU A 60 -9.20 -2.12 -11.70
CA LEU A 60 -9.75 -3.48 -11.67
C LEU A 60 -8.96 -4.37 -10.70
N LEU A 61 -7.62 -4.29 -10.71
CA LEU A 61 -6.77 -5.06 -9.78
C LEU A 61 -6.99 -4.65 -8.32
N CYS A 62 -7.04 -3.35 -8.04
CA CYS A 62 -7.29 -2.83 -6.70
C CYS A 62 -8.69 -3.20 -6.19
N SER A 63 -9.71 -3.07 -7.03
CA SER A 63 -11.09 -3.48 -6.71
C SER A 63 -11.20 -4.98 -6.44
N PHE A 64 -10.49 -5.81 -7.22
CA PHE A 64 -10.45 -7.25 -7.00
C PHE A 64 -9.76 -7.60 -5.67
N ALA A 65 -8.61 -6.98 -5.38
CA ALA A 65 -7.89 -7.20 -4.12
C ALA A 65 -8.74 -6.83 -2.90
N GLU A 66 -9.41 -5.67 -2.94
CA GLU A 66 -10.36 -5.24 -1.90
C GLU A 66 -11.46 -6.28 -1.69
N LYS A 67 -12.15 -6.69 -2.76
CA LYS A 67 -13.23 -7.69 -2.70
C LYS A 67 -12.77 -9.05 -2.23
N TRP A 68 -11.58 -9.47 -2.64
CA TRP A 68 -10.99 -10.72 -2.17
C TRP A 68 -10.73 -10.67 -0.66
N SER A 69 -10.23 -9.55 -0.13
CA SER A 69 -10.02 -9.39 1.31
C SER A 69 -11.35 -9.45 2.09
N GLU A 70 -12.40 -8.81 1.58
CA GLU A 70 -13.74 -8.87 2.17
C GLU A 70 -14.31 -10.30 2.13
N TYR A 71 -14.09 -11.02 1.02
CA TYR A 71 -14.49 -12.42 0.89
C TYR A 71 -13.78 -13.31 1.91
N LEU A 72 -12.48 -13.13 2.12
CA LEU A 72 -11.74 -13.92 3.11
C LEU A 72 -12.27 -13.65 4.54
N ILE A 73 -12.55 -12.39 4.88
CA ILE A 73 -13.13 -12.03 6.19
C ILE A 73 -14.52 -12.68 6.37
N THR A 74 -15.38 -12.58 5.36
CA THR A 74 -16.77 -13.07 5.44
C THR A 74 -16.87 -14.60 5.36
N SER A 75 -15.93 -15.27 4.69
CA SER A 75 -15.88 -16.73 4.57
C SER A 75 -15.30 -17.45 5.79
N GLY A 76 -14.89 -16.71 6.83
CA GLY A 76 -14.26 -17.28 8.02
C GLY A 76 -12.88 -17.89 7.77
N GLN A 77 -12.32 -17.67 6.57
CA GLN A 77 -10.90 -17.92 6.34
C GLN A 77 -10.10 -16.86 7.11
N VAL A 78 -8.91 -17.23 7.59
CA VAL A 78 -8.07 -16.31 8.37
C VAL A 78 -7.49 -15.24 7.44
N ALA A 79 -8.31 -14.26 7.07
CA ALA A 79 -7.82 -12.92 6.84
C ALA A 79 -7.50 -12.36 8.23
N THR A 80 -6.22 -12.20 8.53
CA THR A 80 -5.84 -11.30 9.62
C THR A 80 -6.33 -9.90 9.22
N ALA A 81 -6.79 -9.10 10.17
CA ALA A 81 -7.13 -7.69 9.93
C ALA A 81 -5.99 -6.94 9.19
N ASP A 82 -4.76 -7.45 9.33
CA ASP A 82 -3.56 -6.97 8.65
C ASP A 82 -3.62 -7.07 7.13
N ASN A 83 -4.28 -8.08 6.55
CA ASN A 83 -4.41 -8.22 5.09
C ASN A 83 -5.23 -7.07 4.49
N PHE A 84 -6.37 -6.77 5.13
CA PHE A 84 -7.24 -5.67 4.74
C PHE A 84 -6.49 -4.34 4.83
N MET A 85 -5.84 -4.08 5.97
CA MET A 85 -5.07 -2.86 6.18
C MET A 85 -3.90 -2.71 5.20
N THR A 86 -3.22 -3.81 4.85
CA THR A 86 -2.15 -3.82 3.87
C THR A 86 -2.65 -3.43 2.48
N ILE A 87 -3.76 -4.03 2.03
CA ILE A 87 -4.35 -3.72 0.73
C ILE A 87 -4.74 -2.25 0.64
N TYR A 88 -5.40 -1.71 1.68
CA TYR A 88 -5.75 -0.30 1.71
C TYR A 88 -4.54 0.63 1.75
N SER A 89 -3.46 0.24 2.44
CA SER A 89 -2.21 1.00 2.46
C SER A 89 -1.55 1.04 1.08
N ILE A 90 -1.58 -0.07 0.34
CA ILE A 90 -1.09 -0.14 -1.05
C ILE A 90 -1.94 0.73 -1.97
N ILE A 91 -3.27 0.58 -1.91
CA ILE A 91 -4.20 1.38 -2.72
C ILE A 91 -4.03 2.87 -2.44
N GLY A 92 -3.90 3.27 -1.18
CA GLY A 92 -3.65 4.66 -0.79
C GLY A 92 -2.36 5.20 -1.40
N ALA A 93 -1.25 4.47 -1.27
CA ALA A 93 0.05 4.87 -1.83
C ALA A 93 0.04 4.96 -3.37
N LEU A 94 -0.75 4.12 -4.06
CA LEU A 94 -0.93 4.20 -5.51
C LEU A 94 -1.79 5.40 -5.90
N GLN A 95 -2.86 5.66 -5.16
CA GLN A 95 -3.76 6.79 -5.40
C GLN A 95 -3.06 8.14 -5.17
N GLU A 96 -2.19 8.23 -4.15
CA GLU A 96 -1.41 9.44 -3.83
C GLU A 96 -0.47 9.86 -4.97
N GLN A 97 0.00 8.92 -5.78
CA GLN A 97 0.81 9.24 -6.97
C GLN A 97 0.00 9.94 -8.06
N TYR A 98 -1.32 9.73 -8.10
CA TYR A 98 -2.22 10.26 -9.14
C TYR A 98 -3.56 10.71 -8.52
N PRO A 99 -3.57 11.75 -7.67
CA PRO A 99 -4.72 12.10 -6.82
C PRO A 99 -5.94 12.61 -7.60
N TYR A 100 -5.75 13.02 -8.86
CA TYR A 100 -6.83 13.56 -9.72
C TYR A 100 -7.55 12.51 -10.54
N PHE A 101 -7.04 11.26 -10.58
CA PHE A 101 -7.70 10.18 -11.29
C PHE A 101 -8.86 9.61 -10.46
N GLN A 102 -9.70 8.80 -11.11
CA GLN A 102 -10.79 8.10 -10.42
C GLN A 102 -10.26 7.21 -9.29
N PRO A 103 -10.99 7.05 -8.17
CA PRO A 103 -10.58 6.18 -7.09
C PRO A 103 -10.23 4.76 -7.55
N LEU A 104 -9.16 4.19 -6.99
CA LEU A 104 -8.71 2.82 -7.27
C LEU A 104 -9.50 1.75 -6.50
N SER A 105 -10.22 2.11 -5.44
CA SER A 105 -11.06 1.20 -4.64
C SER A 105 -12.55 1.43 -4.86
N GLN A 106 -13.35 0.38 -4.69
CA GLN A 106 -14.81 0.49 -4.71
C GLN A 106 -15.31 1.35 -3.56
N GLY A 107 -14.70 1.24 -2.37
CA GLY A 107 -15.00 2.14 -1.25
C GLY A 107 -14.74 3.61 -1.59
N GLY A 108 -13.65 3.90 -2.30
CA GLY A 108 -13.33 5.25 -2.77
C GLY A 108 -14.31 5.78 -3.81
N GLU A 109 -14.74 4.93 -4.74
CA GLU A 109 -15.78 5.27 -5.72
C GLU A 109 -17.11 5.59 -5.04
N LEU A 110 -17.56 4.73 -4.13
CA LEU A 110 -18.81 4.93 -3.40
C LEU A 110 -18.79 6.25 -2.63
N HIS A 111 -17.67 6.57 -1.98
CA HIS A 111 -17.48 7.84 -1.29
C HIS A 111 -17.52 9.04 -2.26
N GLN A 112 -16.92 8.92 -3.44
CA GLN A 112 -17.00 9.95 -4.49
C GLN A 112 -18.44 10.12 -5.01
N PHE A 113 -19.17 9.01 -5.21
CA PHE A 113 -20.57 9.03 -5.62
C PHE A 113 -21.46 9.72 -4.59
N ILE A 114 -21.35 9.33 -3.31
CA ILE A 114 -22.09 9.95 -2.18
C ILE A 114 -21.83 11.45 -2.13
N ARG A 115 -20.57 11.88 -2.25
CA ARG A 115 -20.18 13.30 -2.28
C ARG A 115 -20.70 14.06 -3.49
N SER A 116 -20.84 13.38 -4.64
CA SER A 116 -21.29 14.00 -5.88
C SER A 116 -22.81 14.20 -5.97
N GLY A 117 -23.59 13.66 -5.03
CA GLY A 117 -25.05 13.82 -4.99
C GLY A 117 -25.82 13.23 -6.17
N ARG A 118 -25.19 12.38 -6.99
CA ARG A 118 -25.86 11.72 -8.13
C ARG A 118 -26.81 10.65 -7.61
N LYS A 119 -28.11 10.79 -7.93
CA LYS A 119 -29.12 9.77 -7.63
C LYS A 119 -28.93 8.58 -8.59
N LEU A 120 -29.02 7.36 -8.06
CA LEU A 120 -29.18 6.15 -8.85
C LEU A 120 -30.54 6.26 -9.58
N HIS A 121 -30.50 6.22 -10.91
CA HIS A 121 -31.67 6.13 -11.77
C HIS A 121 -31.92 4.67 -12.15
#